data_AF-A0A7X3CL92-F1
#
_entry.id   AF-A0A7X3CL92-F1
#
_cell.length_a   1.000
_cell.length_b   1.000
_cell.length_c   1.000
_cell.angle_alpha   90.00
_cell.angle_beta   90.00
_cell.angle_gamma   90.00
#
_symmetry.space_group_name_H-M   'P 1'
#
loop_
_entity.id
_entity.type
_entity.pdbx_description
1 polymer ?
#
loop_
_entity_poly.entity_id
_entity_poly.type
_entity_poly.pdbx_seq_one_letter_code
_entity_poly.pdbx_strand_id
1 'polypeptide(L)'
;MVYREGAMGYGPLRKGEPGQILIDSEASMSALRHEYSHYVEAKSNGFPSAAESYQDWEGRIADELKAYTIEIEEAKRLGLDNIAEQLQKNFEAEKQYILDRYGPIIE
;
A
#
# COMPACT_ATOMS: atom_id res chain seq x y z
N MET A 1 10.86 -1.04 11.16
CA MET A 1 9.48 -1.50 11.44
C MET A 1 9.12 -1.05 12.84
N VAL A 2 7.91 -0.55 13.04
CA VAL A 2 7.38 -0.10 14.33
C VAL A 2 5.99 -0.68 14.50
N TYR A 3 5.72 -1.24 15.68
CA TYR A 3 4.39 -1.74 16.01
C TYR A 3 3.46 -0.61 16.41
N ARG A 4 2.24 -0.60 15.87
CA ARG A 4 1.21 0.36 16.21
C ARG A 4 -0.17 -0.31 16.09
N GLU A 5 -0.87 -0.40 17.21
CA GLU A 5 -2.23 -0.94 17.26
C GLU A 5 -3.16 -0.13 16.34
N GLY A 6 -3.92 -0.85 15.51
CA GLY A 6 -4.87 -0.32 14.55
C GLY A 6 -4.27 0.33 13.30
N ALA A 7 -2.96 0.18 13.03
CA ALA A 7 -2.31 0.85 11.91
C ALA A 7 -1.37 -0.06 11.09
N MET A 8 -1.57 -0.03 9.78
CA MET A 8 -0.69 -0.60 8.76
C MET A 8 -0.25 0.52 7.81
N GLY A 9 0.99 0.48 7.33
CA GLY A 9 1.43 1.40 6.29
C GLY A 9 2.94 1.52 6.16
N TYR A 10 3.42 1.69 4.94
CA TYR A 10 4.76 2.17 4.64
C TYR A 10 4.76 3.70 4.41
N GLY A 11 5.72 4.40 5.02
CA GLY A 11 5.89 5.84 4.85
C GLY A 11 7.35 6.25 4.68
N PRO A 12 7.69 7.09 3.68
CA PRO A 12 9.02 7.69 3.59
C PRO A 12 9.32 8.57 4.81
N LEU A 13 10.56 8.50 5.33
CA LEU A 13 11.02 9.37 6.42
C LEU A 13 11.93 10.49 5.91
N ARG A 14 12.92 10.13 5.09
CA ARG A 14 13.90 11.03 4.49
C ARG A 14 14.23 10.56 3.08
N LYS A 15 14.46 11.51 2.18
CA LYS A 15 14.84 11.21 0.79
C LYS A 15 16.16 10.44 0.76
N GLY A 16 16.21 9.36 -0.04
CA GLY A 16 17.38 8.50 -0.17
C GLY A 16 17.58 7.51 0.98
N GLU A 17 16.74 7.53 2.01
CA GLU A 17 16.81 6.62 3.14
C GLU A 17 15.58 5.70 3.19
N PRO A 18 15.73 4.44 3.66
CA PRO A 18 14.61 3.58 3.96
C PRO A 18 13.53 4.28 4.80
N GLY A 19 12.27 4.16 4.35
CA GLY A 19 11.12 4.59 5.14
C GLY A 19 10.84 3.69 6.34
N GLN A 20 9.65 3.87 6.91
CA GLN A 20 9.17 3.09 8.04
C GLN A 20 7.93 2.28 7.65
N ILE A 21 7.96 0.99 7.99
CA ILE A 21 6.77 0.14 8.02
C ILE A 21 6.15 0.23 9.42
N LEU A 22 4.89 0.64 9.47
CA LEU A 22 3.98 0.49 10.60
C LEU A 22 3.22 -0.82 10.47
N ILE A 23 3.13 -1.57 11.56
CA ILE A 23 2.43 -2.85 11.58
C ILE A 23 1.59 -3.01 12.84
N ASP A 24 0.36 -3.46 12.66
CA ASP A 24 -0.48 -3.97 13.74
C ASP A 24 -0.01 -5.40 14.09
N SER A 25 0.11 -5.73 15.38
CA SER A 25 0.54 -7.07 15.81
C SER A 25 -0.42 -8.18 15.41
N GLU A 26 -1.70 -7.85 15.21
CA GLU A 26 -2.74 -8.77 14.75
C GLU A 26 -2.91 -8.78 13.23
N ALA A 27 -2.04 -8.06 12.49
CA ALA A 27 -2.10 -8.03 11.04
C ALA A 27 -1.82 -9.41 10.43
N SER A 28 -2.51 -9.71 9.33
CA SER A 28 -2.24 -10.92 8.57
C SER A 28 -0.84 -10.88 7.95
N MET A 29 -0.29 -12.07 7.66
CA MET A 29 0.96 -12.18 6.90
C MET A 29 0.84 -11.57 5.49
N SER A 30 -0.36 -11.58 4.89
CA SER A 30 -0.60 -10.93 3.59
C SER A 30 -0.48 -9.41 3.69
N ALA A 31 -1.02 -8.81 4.75
CA ALA A 31 -0.91 -7.37 5.01
C ALA A 31 0.54 -6.95 5.30
N LEU A 32 1.33 -7.76 6.01
CA LEU A 32 2.77 -7.49 6.13
C LEU A 32 3.50 -7.54 4.77
N ARG A 33 3.14 -8.50 3.90
CA ARG A 33 3.71 -8.59 2.55
C ARG A 33 3.32 -7.40 1.68
N HIS A 34 2.10 -6.88 1.86
CA HIS A 34 1.64 -5.65 1.23
C HIS A 34 2.57 -4.48 1.55
N GLU A 35 2.79 -4.20 2.84
CA GLU A 35 3.68 -3.09 3.24
C GLU A 35 5.13 -3.29 2.82
N TYR A 36 5.56 -4.55 2.77
CA TYR A 36 6.87 -4.87 2.25
C TYR A 36 6.98 -4.61 0.74
N SER A 37 5.90 -4.79 -0.04
CA SER A 37 5.87 -4.42 -1.46
C SER A 37 6.14 -2.93 -1.64
N HIS A 38 5.47 -2.07 -0.85
CA HIS A 38 5.70 -0.62 -0.86
C HIS A 38 7.15 -0.25 -0.55
N TYR A 39 7.77 -0.94 0.41
CA TYR A 39 9.20 -0.75 0.69
C TYR A 39 10.10 -1.14 -0.50
N VAL A 40 9.79 -2.24 -1.19
CA VAL A 40 10.56 -2.69 -2.36
C VAL A 40 10.44 -1.70 -3.51
N GLU A 41 9.25 -1.17 -3.79
CA GLU A 41 9.05 -0.15 -4.81
C GLU A 41 9.74 1.17 -4.46
N ALA A 42 9.64 1.61 -3.21
CA ALA A 42 10.37 2.77 -2.75
C ALA A 42 11.89 2.58 -2.92
N LYS A 43 12.40 1.38 -2.65
CA LYS A 43 13.82 1.06 -2.85
C LYS A 43 14.23 1.11 -4.33
N SER A 44 13.42 0.55 -5.25
CA SER A 44 13.73 0.65 -6.70
C SER A 44 13.67 2.08 -7.21
N ASN A 45 12.84 2.92 -6.60
CA ASN A 45 12.71 4.34 -6.92
C ASN A 45 13.71 5.25 -6.17
N GLY A 46 14.70 4.66 -5.47
CA GLY A 46 15.76 5.42 -4.79
C GLY A 46 15.31 6.14 -3.51
N PHE A 47 14.27 5.62 -2.86
CA PHE A 47 13.62 6.16 -1.66
C PHE A 47 13.16 7.62 -1.83
N PRO A 48 12.06 7.85 -2.57
CA PRO A 48 11.50 9.19 -2.74
C PRO A 48 11.16 9.85 -1.39
N SER A 49 11.17 11.18 -1.35
CA SER A 49 10.62 11.93 -0.21
C SER A 49 9.11 11.76 -0.11
N ALA A 50 8.53 12.05 1.05
CA ALA A 50 7.07 12.01 1.23
C ALA A 50 6.32 12.91 0.23
N ALA A 51 6.87 14.09 -0.11
CA ALA A 51 6.27 14.97 -1.10
C ALA A 51 6.27 14.36 -2.51
N GLU A 52 7.40 13.78 -2.93
CA GLU A 52 7.52 13.08 -4.22
C GLU A 52 6.58 11.87 -4.27
N SER A 53 6.52 11.06 -3.21
CA SER A 53 5.62 9.92 -3.13
C SER A 53 4.15 10.34 -3.21
N TYR A 54 3.72 11.37 -2.47
CA TYR A 54 2.30 11.74 -2.45
C TYR A 54 1.80 12.45 -3.70
N GLN A 55 2.67 13.13 -4.44
CA GLN A 55 2.32 13.79 -5.70
C GLN A 55 2.20 12.82 -6.87
N ASP A 56 2.89 11.68 -6.82
CA ASP A 56 2.78 10.62 -7.82
C ASP A 56 1.57 9.72 -7.55
N TRP A 57 0.37 10.26 -7.78
CA TRP A 57 -0.88 9.53 -7.54
C TRP A 57 -1.05 8.34 -8.50
N GLU A 58 -0.53 8.42 -9.73
CA GLU A 58 -0.55 7.31 -10.70
C GLU A 58 0.32 6.15 -10.22
N GLY A 59 1.57 6.44 -9.83
CA GLY A 59 2.49 5.46 -9.28
C GLY A 59 1.93 4.80 -8.02
N ARG A 60 1.32 5.58 -7.12
CA ARG A 60 0.67 5.03 -5.93
C ARG A 60 -0.45 4.06 -6.26
N ILE A 61 -1.35 4.39 -7.19
CA ILE A 61 -2.43 3.47 -7.59
C ILE A 61 -1.84 2.19 -8.21
N ALA A 62 -0.76 2.28 -8.98
CA ALA A 62 -0.10 1.13 -9.56
C ALA A 62 0.55 0.23 -8.48
N ASP A 63 1.21 0.83 -7.49
CA ASP A 63 1.82 0.12 -6.36
C ASP A 63 0.76 -0.58 -5.51
N GLU A 64 -0.35 0.11 -5.18
CA GLU A 64 -1.49 -0.48 -4.48
C GLU A 64 -2.10 -1.63 -5.28
N LEU A 65 -2.34 -1.45 -6.57
CA LEU A 65 -2.91 -2.50 -7.43
C LEU A 65 -2.03 -3.76 -7.39
N LYS A 66 -0.71 -3.60 -7.46
CA LYS A 66 0.24 -4.71 -7.37
C LYS A 66 0.16 -5.40 -6.01
N ALA A 67 0.16 -4.65 -4.92
CA ALA A 67 0.13 -5.19 -3.56
C ALA A 67 -1.19 -5.95 -3.29
N TYR A 68 -2.34 -5.34 -3.59
CA TYR A 68 -3.64 -5.99 -3.45
C TYR A 68 -3.82 -7.20 -4.36
N THR A 69 -3.29 -7.18 -5.59
CA THR A 69 -3.38 -8.35 -6.49
C THR A 69 -2.72 -9.57 -5.87
N ILE A 70 -1.53 -9.42 -5.29
CA ILE A 70 -0.82 -10.51 -4.60
C ILE A 70 -1.66 -11.06 -3.43
N GLU A 71 -2.27 -10.19 -2.64
CA GLU A 71 -3.13 -10.61 -1.52
C GLU A 71 -4.40 -11.33 -1.99
N ILE A 72 -5.04 -10.82 -3.04
CA ILE A 72 -6.26 -11.38 -3.63
C ILE A 72 -5.97 -12.77 -4.21
N GLU A 73 -4.86 -12.92 -4.94
CA GLU A 73 -4.45 -14.21 -5.50
C GLU A 73 -4.16 -15.23 -4.40
N GLU A 74 -3.50 -14.81 -3.32
CA GLU A 74 -3.22 -15.68 -2.18
C GLU A 74 -4.52 -16.09 -1.45
N ALA A 75 -5.44 -15.15 -1.22
CA ALA A 75 -6.74 -15.45 -0.61
C ALA A 75 -7.54 -16.45 -1.47
N LYS A 76 -7.59 -16.25 -2.80
CA LYS A 76 -8.22 -17.19 -3.74
C LYS A 76 -7.57 -18.57 -3.71
N ARG A 77 -6.22 -18.62 -3.70
CA ARG A 77 -5.46 -19.88 -3.62
C ARG A 77 -5.77 -20.67 -2.35
N LEU A 78 -6.10 -19.98 -1.26
CA LEU A 78 -6.49 -20.57 0.03
C LEU A 78 -8.00 -20.88 0.13
N GLY A 79 -8.80 -20.55 -0.89
CA GLY A 79 -10.27 -20.72 -0.87
C GLY A 79 -10.99 -19.73 0.03
N LEU A 80 -10.40 -18.56 0.30
CA LEU A 80 -10.94 -17.50 1.14
C LEU A 80 -11.65 -16.43 0.29
N ASP A 81 -12.68 -16.83 -0.44
CA ASP A 81 -13.34 -15.96 -1.44
C ASP A 81 -13.92 -14.67 -0.83
N ASN A 82 -14.48 -14.75 0.39
CA ASN A 82 -14.97 -13.57 1.11
C ASN A 82 -13.88 -12.55 1.43
N ILE A 83 -12.65 -13.03 1.72
CA ILE A 83 -11.49 -12.17 1.97
C ILE A 83 -11.01 -11.57 0.65
N ALA A 84 -10.95 -12.37 -0.42
CA ALA A 84 -10.59 -11.88 -1.75
C ALA A 84 -11.55 -10.78 -2.25
N GLU A 85 -12.85 -10.91 -1.99
CA GLU A 85 -13.84 -9.87 -2.30
C GLU A 85 -13.65 -8.61 -1.44
N GLN A 86 -13.36 -8.77 -0.15
CA GLN A 86 -13.11 -7.64 0.74
C GLN A 86 -11.84 -6.88 0.33
N LEU A 87 -10.77 -7.57 -0.05
CA LEU A 87 -9.54 -6.98 -0.54
C LEU A 87 -9.76 -6.17 -1.83
N GLN A 88 -10.61 -6.65 -2.75
CA GLN A 88 -11.00 -5.88 -3.95
C GLN A 88 -11.73 -4.58 -3.57
N LYS A 89 -12.64 -4.63 -2.60
CA LYS A 89 -13.33 -3.42 -2.11
C LYS A 89 -12.37 -2.44 -1.44
N ASN A 90 -11.40 -2.95 -0.68
CA ASN A 90 -10.37 -2.12 -0.04
C ASN A 90 -9.52 -1.40 -1.09
N PHE A 91 -9.07 -2.12 -2.13
CA PHE A 91 -8.33 -1.49 -3.24
C PHE A 91 -9.13 -0.38 -3.91
N GLU A 92 -10.40 -0.61 -4.27
CA GLU A 92 -11.21 0.42 -4.92
C GLU A 92 -11.45 1.63 -4.00
N ALA A 93 -11.64 1.41 -2.70
CA ALA A 93 -11.77 2.50 -1.73
C ALA A 93 -10.47 3.32 -1.61
N GLU A 94 -9.32 2.65 -1.60
CA GLU A 94 -8.00 3.28 -1.52
C GLU A 94 -7.63 4.05 -2.80
N LYS A 95 -7.90 3.44 -3.96
CA LYS A 95 -7.80 4.12 -5.25
C LYS A 95 -8.65 5.38 -5.31
N GLN A 96 -9.91 5.31 -4.87
CA GLN A 96 -10.78 6.48 -4.81
C GLN A 96 -10.23 7.54 -3.86
N TYR A 97 -9.75 7.15 -2.68
CA TYR A 97 -9.09 8.06 -1.74
C TYR A 97 -7.87 8.76 -2.34
N ILE A 98 -7.03 8.03 -3.09
CA ILE A 98 -5.87 8.60 -3.77
C ILE A 98 -6.31 9.61 -4.83
N LEU A 99 -7.30 9.28 -5.65
CA LEU A 99 -7.85 10.18 -6.66
C LEU A 99 -8.46 11.44 -6.07
N ASP A 100 -9.29 11.30 -5.03
CA ASP A 100 -9.98 12.43 -4.39
C ASP A 100 -8.99 13.43 -3.76
N ARG A 101 -7.84 12.94 -3.27
CA ARG A 101 -6.89 13.74 -2.49
C ARG A 101 -5.68 14.22 -3.29
N TYR A 102 -5.27 13.46 -4.30
CA TYR A 102 -4.02 13.67 -5.03
C TYR A 102 -4.19 13.58 -6.56
N GLY A 103 -5.35 13.14 -7.04
CA GLY A 103 -5.66 13.03 -8.46
C GLY A 103 -5.80 14.39 -9.15
N PRO A 104 -6.05 14.38 -10.48
CA PRO A 104 -6.16 15.60 -11.26
C PRO A 104 -7.39 16.42 -10.82
N ILE A 105 -7.23 17.73 -10.75
CA ILE A 105 -8.37 18.65 -10.61
C ILE A 105 -9.07 18.70 -11.97
N ILE A 106 -10.27 18.15 -12.04
CA ILE A 106 -11.13 18.28 -13.21
C ILE A 106 -11.97 19.55 -12.99
N GLU A 107 -11.69 20.60 -13.77
CA GLU A 107 -12.48 21.83 -13.85
C GLU A 107 -13.75 21.67 -14.70
#